data_AF-A0A1S4E6E1-F1
#
_entry.id   AF-A0A1S4E6E1-F1
#
_cell.length_a   1.000
_cell.length_b   1.000
_cell.length_c   1.000
_cell.angle_alpha   90.00
_cell.angle_beta   90.00
_cell.angle_gamma   90.00
#
_symmetry.space_group_name_H-M   'P 1'
#
loop_
_entity.id
_entity.type
_entity.pdbx_description
1 polymer ?
#
loop_
_entity_poly.entity_id
_entity_poly.type
_entity_poly.pdbx_seq_one_letter_code
_entity_poly.pdbx_strand_id
1 'polypeptide(L)'
;MLNFRFPTQVQKLAILHPEAKALMSHGKIRPMTTQLFIILSEIILQYFDHQVVLNNANYATEIPNIAKTFLYRGKLDRTMLITVSTPHTYPNVIAFLSWFVECQEMAKALNFELLFNRFNEEGFSCSEGDEGDDLDFAILIPHVAKCYNYMSKNKSCDQLNAEVSMELKQRSNEQFGEDKLKEGEKELEELVGTIRQRGTQIEAKERELEMMENAVAMLTKDVQEQDVYLVQTQEYIENVRSQNDRVAQELNKTDGKIDEHSKDIQYLNTVVRTQELSLEDKEKLAHERSEIMREINLLEAQINTFNDILYMEQMELSKQRNKLSKKL
;
A
#
# COMPACT_ATOMS: atom_id res chain seq x y z
N MET A 1 14.73 -32.67 -47.51
CA MET A 1 15.53 -33.74 -48.15
C MET A 1 16.74 -34.00 -47.27
N LEU A 2 16.74 -35.11 -46.54
CA LEU A 2 17.90 -35.56 -45.76
C LEU A 2 19.01 -35.94 -46.75
N ASN A 3 20.11 -35.18 -46.79
CA ASN A 3 21.31 -35.55 -47.51
C ASN A 3 21.86 -36.83 -46.85
N PHE A 4 21.64 -37.99 -47.49
CA PHE A 4 22.15 -39.29 -47.03
C PHE A 4 23.69 -39.30 -47.03
N ARG A 5 24.31 -38.82 -45.94
CA ARG A 5 25.77 -38.90 -45.67
C ARG A 5 26.21 -40.30 -45.21
N PHE A 6 25.26 -41.19 -44.93
CA PHE A 6 25.47 -42.49 -44.27
C PHE A 6 26.57 -43.37 -44.90
N PRO A 7 26.61 -43.61 -46.23
CA PRO A 7 27.65 -44.47 -46.80
C PRO A 7 29.06 -43.87 -46.68
N THR A 8 29.17 -42.54 -46.64
CA THR A 8 30.46 -41.84 -46.69
C THR A 8 31.22 -41.94 -45.37
N GLN A 9 30.53 -41.92 -44.22
CA GLN A 9 31.19 -42.06 -42.90
C GLN A 9 31.70 -43.48 -42.68
N VAL A 10 30.86 -44.48 -42.96
CA VAL A 10 31.27 -45.89 -42.90
C VAL A 10 32.44 -46.14 -43.86
N GLN A 11 32.43 -45.53 -45.05
CA GLN A 11 33.50 -45.65 -46.04
C GLN A 11 34.81 -45.01 -45.57
N LYS A 12 34.75 -43.85 -44.92
CA LYS A 12 35.92 -43.22 -44.32
C LYS A 12 36.54 -44.12 -43.26
N LEU A 13 35.71 -44.70 -42.37
CA LEU A 13 36.18 -45.65 -41.36
C LEU A 13 36.80 -46.88 -42.03
N ALA A 14 36.13 -47.48 -43.01
CA ALA A 14 36.62 -48.66 -43.73
C ALA A 14 38.00 -48.45 -44.37
N ILE A 15 38.29 -47.24 -44.90
CA ILE A 15 39.59 -46.91 -45.51
C ILE A 15 40.73 -46.83 -44.48
N LEU A 16 40.43 -46.52 -43.22
CA LEU A 16 41.42 -46.40 -42.14
C LEU A 16 41.88 -47.77 -41.60
N HIS A 17 41.09 -48.82 -41.80
CA HIS A 17 41.39 -50.17 -41.32
C HIS A 17 41.91 -51.05 -42.46
N PRO A 18 43.15 -51.57 -42.40
CA PRO A 18 43.77 -52.34 -43.50
C PRO A 18 42.94 -53.55 -43.95
N GLU A 19 42.33 -54.27 -43.00
CA GLU A 19 41.54 -55.48 -43.25
C GLU A 19 40.24 -55.18 -43.99
N ALA A 20 39.53 -54.11 -43.60
CA ALA A 20 38.34 -53.66 -44.30
C ALA A 20 38.69 -53.10 -45.69
N LYS A 21 39.74 -52.28 -45.78
CA LYS A 21 40.20 -51.66 -47.03
C LYS A 21 40.57 -52.69 -48.10
N ALA A 22 41.19 -53.80 -47.72
CA ALA A 22 41.58 -54.87 -48.65
C ALA A 22 40.37 -55.54 -49.33
N LEU A 23 39.20 -55.53 -48.70
CA LEU A 23 37.97 -56.15 -49.19
C LEU A 23 37.07 -55.18 -49.97
N MET A 24 37.44 -53.91 -50.07
CA MET A 24 36.67 -52.89 -50.80
C MET A 24 36.99 -52.91 -52.29
N SER A 25 35.96 -52.84 -53.14
CA SER A 25 36.13 -52.73 -54.59
C SER A 25 36.33 -51.27 -55.01
N HIS A 26 37.48 -50.93 -55.61
CA HIS A 26 37.83 -49.57 -56.05
C HIS A 26 37.66 -48.50 -54.95
N GLY A 27 37.92 -48.86 -53.69
CA GLY A 27 37.78 -47.95 -52.56
C GLY A 27 36.31 -47.59 -52.22
N LYS A 28 35.33 -48.35 -52.71
CA LYS A 28 33.89 -48.21 -52.39
C LYS A 28 33.40 -49.40 -51.58
N ILE A 29 32.44 -49.15 -50.67
CA ILE A 29 31.79 -50.20 -49.85
C ILE A 29 30.82 -51.06 -50.69
N ARG A 30 30.33 -50.55 -51.83
CA ARG A 30 29.40 -51.28 -52.69
C ARG A 30 30.15 -52.08 -53.77
N PRO A 31 29.83 -53.38 -53.98
CA PRO A 31 28.84 -54.19 -53.24
C PRO A 31 29.35 -54.60 -51.85
N MET A 32 28.46 -54.57 -50.84
CA MET A 32 28.79 -55.06 -49.50
C MET A 32 28.87 -56.58 -49.51
N THR A 33 30.06 -57.14 -49.38
CA THR A 33 30.25 -58.59 -49.19
C THR A 33 29.99 -58.96 -47.73
N THR A 34 29.59 -60.21 -47.47
CA THR A 34 29.38 -60.70 -46.09
C THR A 34 30.63 -60.56 -45.24
N GLN A 35 31.81 -60.86 -45.80
CA GLN A 35 33.08 -60.70 -45.10
C GLN A 35 33.37 -59.23 -44.76
N LEU A 36 33.16 -58.31 -45.70
CA LEU A 36 33.33 -56.88 -45.45
C LEU A 36 32.35 -56.38 -44.38
N PHE A 37 31.10 -56.84 -44.40
CA PHE A 37 30.11 -56.49 -43.39
C PHE A 37 30.50 -56.98 -41.98
N ILE A 38 30.98 -58.22 -41.86
CA ILE A 38 31.40 -58.80 -40.58
C ILE A 38 32.56 -58.01 -39.99
N ILE A 39 33.61 -57.76 -40.80
CA ILE A 39 34.80 -57.02 -40.37
C ILE A 39 34.43 -55.58 -39.98
N LEU A 40 33.61 -54.89 -40.79
CA LEU A 40 33.18 -53.53 -40.46
C LEU A 40 32.33 -53.49 -39.19
N SER A 41 31.42 -54.45 -39.02
CA SER A 41 30.60 -54.53 -37.80
C SER A 41 31.48 -54.78 -36.58
N GLU A 42 32.46 -55.68 -36.68
CA GLU A 42 33.38 -55.98 -35.57
C GLU A 42 34.19 -54.74 -35.18
N ILE A 43 34.85 -54.09 -36.15
CA ILE A 43 35.63 -52.87 -35.91
C ILE A 43 34.78 -51.79 -35.23
N ILE A 44 33.55 -51.58 -35.71
CA ILE A 44 32.67 -50.54 -35.18
C ILE A 44 32.21 -50.89 -33.76
N LEU A 45 31.85 -52.15 -33.50
CA LEU A 45 31.33 -52.58 -32.20
C LEU A 45 32.42 -52.69 -31.14
N GLN A 46 33.65 -53.05 -31.53
CA GLN A 46 34.82 -53.09 -30.65
C GLN A 46 35.20 -51.73 -30.05
N TYR A 47 34.68 -50.63 -30.60
CA TYR A 47 34.82 -49.32 -29.96
C TYR A 47 34.08 -49.23 -28.63
N PHE A 48 32.92 -49.88 -28.51
CA PHE A 48 32.10 -49.85 -27.31
C PHE A 48 32.41 -51.00 -26.35
N ASP A 49 32.74 -52.17 -26.91
CA ASP A 49 33.10 -53.35 -26.13
C ASP A 49 34.22 -54.13 -26.84
N HIS A 50 35.42 -54.07 -26.27
CA HIS A 50 36.61 -54.76 -26.80
C HIS A 50 36.48 -56.29 -26.81
N GLN A 51 35.49 -56.88 -26.14
CA GLN A 51 35.26 -58.33 -26.12
C GLN A 51 34.47 -58.84 -27.33
N VAL A 52 33.91 -57.94 -28.17
CA VAL A 52 33.14 -58.33 -29.35
C VAL A 52 34.05 -58.96 -30.41
N VAL A 53 33.74 -60.20 -30.78
CA VAL A 53 34.43 -60.95 -31.85
C VAL A 53 33.39 -61.56 -32.78
N LEU A 54 33.44 -61.21 -34.07
CA LEU A 54 32.48 -61.64 -35.08
C LEU A 54 33.15 -62.48 -36.16
N ASN A 55 32.46 -63.53 -36.58
CA ASN A 55 32.90 -64.42 -37.64
C ASN A 55 31.69 -64.94 -38.42
N ASN A 56 31.95 -65.70 -39.49
CA ASN A 56 30.89 -66.24 -40.34
C ASN A 56 29.90 -67.17 -39.60
N ALA A 57 30.26 -67.71 -38.43
CA ALA A 57 29.38 -68.59 -37.65
C ALA A 57 28.44 -67.84 -36.70
N ASN A 58 28.87 -66.70 -36.14
CA ASN A 58 28.12 -66.00 -35.08
C ASN A 58 27.52 -64.65 -35.48
N TYR A 59 27.98 -64.01 -36.56
CA TYR A 59 27.57 -62.63 -36.87
C TYR A 59 26.05 -62.46 -37.03
N ALA A 60 25.38 -63.45 -37.62
CA ALA A 60 23.95 -63.38 -37.89
C ALA A 60 23.07 -63.56 -36.63
N THR A 61 23.65 -63.99 -35.51
CA THR A 61 22.99 -64.11 -34.20
C THR A 61 23.42 -63.01 -33.22
N GLU A 62 24.71 -62.67 -33.20
CA GLU A 62 25.27 -61.67 -32.29
C GLU A 62 24.86 -60.24 -32.67
N ILE A 63 24.90 -59.89 -33.97
CA ILE A 63 24.60 -58.53 -34.41
C ILE A 63 23.17 -58.09 -34.01
N PRO A 64 22.11 -58.90 -34.19
CA PRO A 64 20.77 -58.54 -33.71
C PRO A 64 20.68 -58.38 -32.19
N ASN A 65 21.40 -59.19 -31.41
CA ASN A 65 21.43 -59.08 -29.95
C ASN A 65 22.09 -57.78 -29.51
N ILE A 66 23.26 -57.48 -30.08
CA ILE A 66 23.99 -56.24 -29.81
C ILE A 66 23.14 -55.03 -30.24
N ALA A 67 22.55 -55.07 -31.43
CA ALA A 67 21.63 -54.03 -31.91
C ALA A 67 20.49 -53.77 -30.91
N LYS A 68 19.91 -54.82 -30.32
CA LYS A 68 18.87 -54.69 -29.30
C LYS A 68 19.38 -54.09 -27.99
N THR A 69 20.56 -54.49 -27.51
CA THR A 69 21.20 -53.92 -26.30
C THR A 69 21.44 -52.42 -26.45
N PHE A 70 21.89 -52.00 -27.63
CA PHE A 70 22.09 -50.59 -27.97
C PHE A 70 20.79 -49.86 -28.38
N LEU A 71 19.63 -50.52 -28.29
CA LEU A 71 18.32 -49.96 -28.63
C LEU A 71 18.19 -49.47 -30.09
N TYR A 72 18.91 -50.11 -31.00
CA TYR A 72 18.80 -49.85 -32.43
C TYR A 72 17.37 -50.20 -32.92
N ARG A 73 16.71 -49.22 -33.55
CA ARG A 73 15.31 -49.34 -33.98
C ARG A 73 15.13 -49.87 -35.41
N GLY A 74 16.21 -50.01 -36.17
CA GLY A 74 16.14 -50.52 -37.54
C GLY A 74 15.92 -52.03 -37.58
N LYS A 75 15.37 -52.51 -38.70
CA LYS A 75 15.11 -53.95 -38.88
C LYS A 75 16.40 -54.69 -39.21
N LEU A 76 16.81 -55.59 -38.32
CA LEU A 76 17.90 -56.55 -38.55
C LEU A 76 17.47 -57.93 -38.04
N ASP A 77 17.18 -58.83 -38.97
CA ASP A 77 16.96 -60.24 -38.67
C ASP A 77 18.05 -61.11 -39.30
N ARG A 78 18.14 -62.36 -38.83
CA ARG A 78 19.15 -63.32 -39.28
C ARG A 78 19.15 -63.50 -40.80
N THR A 79 17.97 -63.51 -41.43
CA THR A 79 17.79 -63.72 -42.87
C THR A 79 18.33 -62.53 -43.68
N MET A 80 18.12 -61.31 -43.19
CA MET A 80 18.71 -60.10 -43.77
C MET A 80 20.24 -60.12 -43.68
N LEU A 81 20.79 -60.51 -42.53
CA LEU A 81 22.25 -60.55 -42.37
C LEU A 81 22.94 -61.58 -43.29
N ILE A 82 22.27 -62.69 -43.61
CA ILE A 82 22.79 -63.67 -44.58
C ILE A 82 22.79 -63.12 -46.02
N THR A 83 21.93 -62.13 -46.32
CA THR A 83 21.70 -61.57 -47.67
C THR A 83 22.15 -60.12 -47.81
N VAL A 84 23.21 -59.71 -47.08
CA VAL A 84 23.69 -58.31 -46.99
C VAL A 84 24.04 -57.64 -48.33
N SER A 85 24.38 -58.41 -49.35
CA SER A 85 24.74 -57.91 -50.69
C SER A 85 23.53 -57.61 -51.58
N THR A 86 22.33 -58.03 -51.18
CA THR A 86 21.12 -57.88 -52.01
C THR A 86 20.59 -56.44 -51.97
N PRO A 87 20.01 -55.93 -53.08
CA PRO A 87 19.56 -54.54 -53.19
C PRO A 87 18.55 -54.10 -52.11
N HIS A 88 17.69 -55.01 -51.63
CA HIS A 88 16.66 -54.71 -50.63
C HIS A 88 17.20 -54.74 -49.18
N THR A 89 18.30 -55.46 -48.93
CA THR A 89 18.87 -55.59 -47.60
C THR A 89 20.01 -54.60 -47.34
N TYR A 90 20.78 -54.27 -48.39
CA TYR A 90 21.90 -53.34 -48.32
C TYR A 90 21.59 -52.00 -47.61
N PRO A 91 20.43 -51.33 -47.85
CA PRO A 91 20.11 -50.09 -47.16
C PRO A 91 20.02 -50.23 -45.63
N ASN A 92 19.44 -51.34 -45.14
CA ASN A 92 19.29 -51.60 -43.70
C ASN A 92 20.64 -51.89 -43.04
N VAL A 93 21.49 -52.65 -43.74
CA VAL A 93 22.85 -52.98 -43.31
C VAL A 93 23.72 -51.73 -43.20
N ILE A 94 23.67 -50.84 -44.20
CA ILE A 94 24.39 -49.56 -44.15
C ILE A 94 23.81 -48.64 -43.08
N ALA A 95 22.49 -48.58 -42.92
CA ALA A 95 21.87 -47.77 -41.88
C ALA A 95 22.32 -48.21 -40.48
N PHE A 96 22.45 -49.51 -40.23
CA PHE A 96 23.01 -50.05 -39.00
C PHE A 96 24.46 -49.60 -38.77
N LEU A 97 25.35 -49.85 -39.74
CA LEU A 97 26.76 -49.47 -39.62
C LEU A 97 26.90 -47.96 -39.40
N SER A 98 26.12 -47.16 -40.12
CA SER A 98 26.19 -45.70 -40.02
C SER A 98 25.68 -45.21 -38.67
N TRP A 99 24.61 -45.80 -38.15
CA TRP A 99 24.08 -45.45 -36.83
C TRP A 99 25.10 -45.71 -35.72
N PHE A 100 25.79 -46.86 -35.76
CA PHE A 100 26.84 -47.12 -34.77
C PHE A 100 28.05 -46.18 -34.93
N VAL A 101 28.41 -45.78 -36.15
CA VAL A 101 29.46 -44.76 -36.36
C VAL A 101 29.04 -43.42 -35.77
N GLU A 102 27.78 -43.01 -35.92
CA GLU A 102 27.25 -41.80 -35.27
C GLU A 102 27.29 -41.94 -33.74
N CYS A 103 26.96 -43.11 -33.19
CA CYS A 103 27.11 -43.39 -31.75
C CYS A 103 28.56 -43.23 -31.29
N GLN A 104 29.55 -43.63 -32.09
CA GLN A 104 30.97 -43.44 -31.75
C GLN A 104 31.34 -41.96 -31.76
N GLU A 105 30.86 -41.19 -32.75
CA GLU A 105 31.10 -39.74 -32.83
C GLU A 105 30.48 -39.03 -31.61
N MET A 106 29.26 -39.40 -31.20
CA MET A 106 28.63 -38.88 -29.98
C MET A 106 29.40 -39.25 -28.72
N ALA A 107 29.86 -40.50 -28.60
CA ALA A 107 30.67 -40.95 -27.47
C ALA A 107 31.99 -40.18 -27.35
N LYS A 108 32.62 -39.78 -28.46
CA LYS A 108 33.83 -38.93 -28.46
C LYS A 108 33.56 -37.49 -28.06
N ALA A 109 32.37 -36.98 -28.37
CA ALA A 109 31.96 -35.62 -28.03
C ALA A 109 31.54 -35.46 -26.56
N LEU A 110 31.25 -36.57 -25.87
CA LEU A 110 30.95 -36.58 -24.45
C LEU A 110 32.20 -36.20 -23.64
N ASN A 111 32.15 -35.04 -23.00
CA ASN A 111 33.16 -34.64 -22.03
C ASN A 111 32.76 -35.15 -20.64
N PHE A 112 33.36 -36.26 -20.22
CA PHE A 112 33.15 -36.83 -18.89
C PHE A 112 33.53 -35.87 -17.77
N GLU A 113 34.51 -34.98 -17.98
CA GLU A 113 34.92 -33.97 -17.00
C GLU A 113 33.78 -33.00 -16.66
N LEU A 114 32.99 -32.60 -17.67
CA LEU A 114 31.79 -31.77 -17.45
C LEU A 114 30.69 -32.53 -16.70
N LEU A 115 30.54 -33.84 -16.93
CA LEU A 115 29.60 -34.66 -16.17
C LEU A 115 30.02 -34.74 -14.70
N PHE A 116 31.31 -34.97 -14.42
CA PHE A 116 31.86 -35.00 -13.06
C PHE A 116 31.77 -33.65 -12.35
N ASN A 117 32.03 -32.54 -13.04
CA ASN A 117 31.91 -31.21 -12.44
C ASN A 117 30.47 -30.87 -12.06
N ARG A 118 29.49 -31.30 -12.86
CA ARG A 118 28.07 -31.14 -12.52
C ARG A 118 27.68 -31.92 -11.27
N PHE A 119 28.24 -33.11 -11.05
CA PHE A 119 28.01 -33.87 -9.82
C PHE A 119 28.55 -33.15 -8.57
N ASN A 120 29.55 -32.27 -8.71
CA ASN A 120 30.09 -31.47 -7.61
C ASN A 120 29.30 -30.17 -7.37
N GLU A 121 28.78 -29.53 -8.43
CA GLU A 121 28.02 -28.27 -8.32
C GLU A 121 26.64 -28.46 -7.67
N GLU A 122 25.98 -29.59 -7.94
CA GLU A 122 24.64 -29.86 -7.38
C GLU A 122 24.69 -30.40 -5.94
N GLY A 123 25.88 -30.47 -5.31
CA GLY A 123 26.03 -30.82 -3.90
C GLY A 123 25.33 -32.14 -3.56
N PHE A 124 25.93 -33.27 -3.94
CA PHE A 124 25.42 -34.57 -3.55
C PHE A 124 25.67 -34.81 -2.06
N SER A 125 24.91 -34.16 -1.17
CA SER A 125 24.95 -34.48 0.26
C SER A 125 24.17 -35.80 0.46
N CYS A 126 24.88 -36.83 0.88
CA CYS A 126 24.28 -38.10 1.27
C CYS A 126 23.67 -38.01 2.68
N SER A 127 22.93 -36.95 2.99
CA SER A 127 22.04 -36.90 4.16
C SER A 127 21.14 -35.67 4.07
N GLU A 128 19.85 -35.89 3.84
CA GLU A 128 18.84 -34.94 4.31
C GLU A 128 18.86 -34.98 5.85
N GLY A 129 19.66 -34.12 6.48
CA GLY A 129 19.50 -33.79 7.90
C GLY A 129 20.69 -34.01 8.85
N ASP A 130 21.93 -34.13 8.38
CA ASP A 130 23.11 -34.07 9.26
C ASP A 130 24.02 -32.92 8.82
N GLU A 131 24.09 -31.86 9.62
CA GLU A 131 24.97 -30.66 9.44
C GLU A 131 26.47 -31.00 9.61
N GLY A 132 26.87 -32.25 9.37
CA GLY A 132 28.13 -32.79 9.89
C GLY A 132 29.26 -32.92 8.89
N ASP A 133 29.01 -33.37 7.66
CA ASP A 133 30.09 -33.78 6.76
C ASP A 133 29.66 -33.60 5.30
N ASP A 134 29.69 -32.35 4.82
CA ASP A 134 29.76 -32.10 3.38
C ASP A 134 31.12 -32.61 2.88
N LEU A 135 31.15 -33.88 2.48
CA LEU A 135 32.31 -34.48 1.86
C LEU A 135 32.56 -33.78 0.52
N ASP A 136 33.69 -33.08 0.41
CA ASP A 136 34.13 -32.49 -0.86
C ASP A 136 34.55 -33.62 -1.82
N PHE A 137 33.57 -34.14 -2.57
CA PHE A 137 33.78 -35.19 -3.56
C PHE A 137 34.71 -34.74 -4.69
N ALA A 138 34.87 -33.44 -4.93
CA ALA A 138 35.83 -32.92 -5.91
C ALA A 138 37.28 -33.20 -5.47
N ILE A 139 37.54 -33.25 -4.17
CA ILE A 139 38.85 -33.67 -3.62
C ILE A 139 38.89 -35.18 -3.41
N LEU A 140 37.81 -35.77 -2.86
CA LEU A 140 37.80 -37.15 -2.41
C LEU A 140 37.81 -38.16 -3.56
N ILE A 141 37.04 -37.94 -4.64
CA ILE A 141 36.97 -38.88 -5.77
C ILE A 141 38.33 -39.02 -6.48
N PRO A 142 39.01 -37.92 -6.87
CA PRO A 142 40.35 -38.02 -7.46
C PRO A 142 41.36 -38.67 -6.51
N HIS A 143 41.26 -38.40 -5.21
CA HIS A 143 42.12 -39.02 -4.20
C HIS A 143 41.91 -40.54 -4.12
N VAL A 144 40.66 -40.99 -3.99
CA VAL A 144 40.32 -42.42 -3.94
C VAL A 144 40.75 -43.12 -5.23
N ALA A 145 40.57 -42.50 -6.39
CA ALA A 145 41.04 -43.02 -7.67
C ALA A 145 42.57 -43.15 -7.73
N LYS A 146 43.31 -42.16 -7.21
CA LYS A 146 44.78 -42.23 -7.08
C LYS A 146 45.21 -43.32 -6.11
N CYS A 147 44.57 -43.44 -4.94
CA CYS A 147 44.84 -44.52 -3.98
C CYS A 147 44.61 -45.90 -4.60
N TYR A 148 43.50 -46.10 -5.30
CA TYR A 148 43.19 -47.36 -5.96
C TYR A 148 44.28 -47.75 -6.97
N ASN A 149 44.74 -46.80 -7.78
CA ASN A 149 45.85 -47.02 -8.71
C ASN A 149 47.18 -47.33 -8.00
N TYR A 150 47.45 -46.72 -6.84
CA TYR A 150 48.65 -47.02 -6.04
C TYR A 150 48.58 -48.41 -5.41
N MET A 151 47.43 -48.78 -4.86
CA MET A 151 47.19 -50.11 -4.28
C MET A 151 47.29 -51.20 -5.35
N SER A 152 46.79 -50.96 -6.57
CA SER A 152 46.96 -51.88 -7.70
C SER A 152 48.43 -52.14 -8.06
N LYS A 153 49.34 -51.25 -7.64
CA LYS A 153 50.79 -51.35 -7.81
C LYS A 153 51.52 -51.75 -6.51
N ASN A 154 50.80 -52.27 -5.51
CA ASN A 154 51.31 -52.62 -4.16
C ASN A 154 52.03 -51.47 -3.44
N LYS A 155 51.61 -50.22 -3.66
CA LYS A 155 52.15 -49.04 -2.95
C LYS A 155 51.17 -48.56 -1.88
N SER A 156 51.69 -48.01 -0.77
CA SER A 156 50.88 -47.38 0.27
C SER A 156 50.30 -46.04 -0.20
N CYS A 157 49.13 -45.67 0.34
CA CYS A 157 48.49 -44.37 0.08
C CYS A 157 48.84 -43.27 1.10
N ASP A 158 49.71 -43.54 2.09
CA ASP A 158 49.98 -42.61 3.19
C ASP A 158 50.42 -41.20 2.75
N GLN A 159 51.22 -41.12 1.69
CA GLN A 159 51.67 -39.84 1.14
C GLN A 159 50.52 -39.03 0.52
N LEU A 160 49.65 -39.70 -0.23
CA LEU A 160 48.47 -39.07 -0.84
C LEU A 160 47.43 -38.67 0.23
N ASN A 161 47.33 -39.43 1.32
CA ASN A 161 46.48 -39.09 2.46
C ASN A 161 46.98 -37.82 3.16
N ALA A 162 48.30 -37.68 3.31
CA ALA A 162 48.93 -36.49 3.88
C ALA A 162 48.71 -35.25 3.00
N GLU A 163 48.85 -35.39 1.67
CA GLU A 163 48.58 -34.32 0.70
C GLU A 163 47.14 -33.80 0.79
N VAL A 164 46.15 -34.69 0.73
CA VAL A 164 44.73 -34.31 0.82
C VAL A 164 44.39 -33.70 2.18
N SER A 165 44.95 -34.25 3.26
CA SER A 165 44.76 -33.68 4.60
C SER A 165 45.31 -32.26 4.70
N MET A 166 46.41 -31.96 3.99
CA MET A 166 46.99 -30.62 3.94
C MET A 166 46.12 -29.66 3.12
N GLU A 167 45.61 -30.11 1.97
CA GLU A 167 44.71 -29.32 1.11
C GLU A 167 43.40 -28.97 1.83
N LEU A 168 42.79 -29.93 2.53
CA LEU A 168 41.57 -29.69 3.32
C LEU A 168 41.80 -28.68 4.44
N LYS A 169 42.92 -28.80 5.17
CA LYS A 169 43.30 -27.84 6.22
C LYS A 169 43.52 -26.45 5.67
N GLN A 170 44.16 -26.33 4.50
CA GLN A 170 44.37 -25.04 3.85
C GLN A 170 43.04 -24.38 3.49
N ARG A 171 42.14 -25.10 2.80
CA ARG A 171 40.82 -24.55 2.45
C ARG A 171 39.99 -24.16 3.67
N SER A 172 40.03 -24.98 4.72
CA SER A 172 39.38 -24.66 6.00
C SER A 172 39.94 -23.38 6.62
N ASN A 173 41.25 -23.18 6.61
CA ASN A 173 41.88 -21.93 7.07
C ASN A 173 41.56 -20.72 6.17
N GLU A 174 41.36 -20.91 4.87
CA GLU A 174 40.97 -19.82 3.97
C GLU A 174 39.53 -19.34 4.22
N GLN A 175 38.62 -20.26 4.61
CA GLN A 175 37.22 -19.94 4.91
C GLN A 175 36.99 -19.51 6.36
N PHE A 176 37.63 -20.18 7.31
CA PHE A 176 37.39 -20.04 8.75
C PHE A 176 38.66 -19.69 9.53
N GLY A 177 39.67 -19.16 8.86
CA GLY A 177 40.92 -18.75 9.50
C GLY A 177 40.73 -17.70 10.57
N GLU A 178 41.66 -17.67 11.52
CA GLU A 178 41.66 -16.73 12.64
C GLU A 178 41.55 -15.26 12.18
N ASP A 179 42.16 -14.92 11.04
CA ASP A 179 42.10 -13.58 10.46
C ASP A 179 40.69 -13.20 9.98
N LYS A 180 39.96 -14.14 9.37
CA LYS A 180 38.57 -13.94 8.93
C LYS A 180 37.62 -13.83 10.12
N LEU A 181 37.88 -14.61 11.16
CA LEU A 181 37.12 -14.53 12.40
C LEU A 181 37.32 -13.19 13.09
N LYS A 182 38.57 -12.71 13.20
CA LYS A 182 38.89 -11.38 13.74
C LYS A 182 38.30 -10.24 12.92
N GLU A 183 38.29 -10.36 11.59
CA GLU A 183 37.63 -9.40 10.69
C GLU A 183 36.13 -9.32 11.00
N GLY A 184 35.45 -10.48 11.10
CA GLY A 184 34.03 -10.55 11.46
C GLY A 184 33.73 -10.02 12.87
N GLU A 185 34.60 -10.30 13.85
CA GLU A 185 34.47 -9.76 15.22
C GLU A 185 34.54 -8.22 15.21
N LYS A 186 35.47 -7.65 14.44
CA LYS A 186 35.63 -6.21 14.32
C LYS A 186 34.41 -5.56 13.65
N GLU A 187 33.92 -6.13 12.55
CA GLU A 187 32.70 -5.65 11.89
C GLU A 187 31.50 -5.70 12.82
N LEU A 188 31.38 -6.76 13.63
CA LEU A 188 30.32 -6.89 14.63
C LEU A 188 30.44 -5.80 15.70
N GLU A 189 31.64 -5.52 16.20
CA GLU A 189 31.87 -4.47 17.20
C GLU A 189 31.51 -3.08 16.65
N GLU A 190 31.90 -2.76 15.42
CA GLU A 190 31.54 -1.51 14.74
C GLU A 190 30.02 -1.37 14.55
N LEU A 191 29.34 -2.46 14.17
CA LEU A 191 27.89 -2.48 14.01
C LEU A 191 27.18 -2.28 15.35
N VAL A 192 27.62 -2.96 16.40
CA VAL A 192 27.09 -2.79 17.76
C VAL A 192 27.27 -1.36 18.25
N GLY A 193 28.44 -0.75 17.99
CA GLY A 193 28.71 0.65 18.30
C GLY A 193 27.72 1.59 17.60
N THR A 194 27.48 1.37 16.31
CA THR A 194 26.53 2.15 15.50
C THR A 194 25.09 2.02 16.02
N ILE A 195 24.67 0.82 16.39
CA ILE A 195 23.33 0.57 16.96
C ILE A 195 23.16 1.33 18.27
N ARG A 196 24.17 1.28 19.17
CA ARG A 196 24.12 2.02 20.44
C ARG A 196 24.01 3.53 20.22
N GLN A 197 24.78 4.08 19.29
CA GLN A 197 24.72 5.51 18.96
C GLN A 197 23.35 5.91 18.39
N ARG A 198 22.75 5.09 17.53
CA ARG A 198 21.40 5.33 17.03
C ARG A 198 20.35 5.23 18.14
N GLY A 199 20.50 4.28 19.06
CA GLY A 199 19.64 4.15 20.23
C GLY A 199 19.58 5.42 21.07
N THR A 200 20.73 6.03 21.38
CA THR A 200 20.75 7.28 22.15
C THR A 200 20.15 8.48 21.41
N GLN A 201 20.27 8.53 20.08
CA GLN A 201 19.62 9.55 19.25
C GLN A 201 18.10 9.40 19.23
N ILE A 202 17.59 8.16 19.19
CA ILE A 202 16.16 7.87 19.26
C ILE A 202 15.60 8.34 20.60
N GLU A 203 16.22 7.97 21.72
CA GLU A 203 15.79 8.41 23.06
C GLU A 203 15.79 9.95 23.21
N ALA A 204 16.77 10.63 22.60
CA ALA A 204 16.81 12.10 22.60
C ALA A 204 15.64 12.70 21.81
N LYS A 205 15.28 12.10 20.66
CA LYS A 205 14.15 12.53 19.83
C LYS A 205 12.80 12.22 20.46
N GLU A 206 12.66 11.10 21.16
CA GLU A 206 11.46 10.77 21.91
C GLU A 206 11.19 11.78 23.03
N ARG A 207 12.23 12.21 23.76
CA ARG A 207 12.09 13.29 24.75
C ARG A 207 11.67 14.63 24.12
N GLU A 208 12.23 14.97 22.96
CA GLU A 208 11.84 16.19 22.23
C GLU A 208 10.36 16.13 21.79
N LEU A 209 9.91 14.96 21.33
CA LEU A 209 8.53 14.72 20.93
C LEU A 209 7.58 14.83 22.13
N GLU A 210 7.91 14.25 23.27
CA GLU A 210 7.13 14.36 24.51
C GLU A 210 6.99 15.83 24.97
N MET A 211 8.06 16.63 24.87
CA MET A 211 7.99 18.06 25.16
C MET A 211 7.06 18.81 24.20
N MET A 212 7.09 18.45 22.91
CA MET A 212 6.23 19.06 21.89
C MET A 212 4.77 18.68 22.08
N GLU A 213 4.47 17.42 22.41
CA GLU A 213 3.11 16.95 22.71
C GLU A 213 2.51 17.69 23.91
N ASN A 214 3.31 17.87 24.97
CA ASN A 214 2.89 18.66 26.14
C ASN A 214 2.61 20.14 25.76
N ALA A 215 3.43 20.75 24.91
CA ALA A 215 3.21 22.11 24.44
C ALA A 215 1.91 22.22 23.61
N VAL A 216 1.64 21.25 22.74
CA VAL A 216 0.39 21.19 21.96
C VAL A 216 -0.82 21.05 22.88
N ALA A 217 -0.74 20.22 23.92
CA ALA A 217 -1.81 20.07 24.90
C ALA A 217 -2.09 21.38 25.65
N MET A 218 -1.06 22.11 26.06
CA MET A 218 -1.21 23.43 26.69
C MET A 218 -1.87 24.44 25.75
N LEU A 219 -1.37 24.56 24.51
CA LEU A 219 -1.92 25.49 23.53
C LEU A 219 -3.37 25.16 23.17
N THR A 220 -3.71 23.87 23.08
CA THR A 220 -5.08 23.43 22.82
C THR A 220 -6.03 23.88 23.94
N LYS A 221 -5.58 23.78 25.19
CA LYS A 221 -6.34 24.25 26.34
C LYS A 221 -6.52 25.77 26.30
N ASP A 222 -5.45 26.52 26.00
CA ASP A 222 -5.51 27.98 25.90
C ASP A 222 -6.49 28.43 24.80
N VAL A 223 -6.50 27.75 23.64
CA VAL A 223 -7.46 28.03 22.56
C VAL A 223 -8.90 27.79 23.02
N GLN A 224 -9.17 26.70 23.74
CA GLN A 224 -10.50 26.41 24.29
C GLN A 224 -10.95 27.50 25.29
N GLU A 225 -10.06 27.97 26.16
CA GLU A 225 -10.35 29.06 27.09
C GLU A 225 -10.65 30.37 26.36
N GLN A 226 -9.90 30.67 25.29
CA GLN A 226 -10.14 31.83 24.44
C GLN A 226 -11.47 31.76 23.69
N ASP A 227 -11.85 30.60 23.17
CA ASP A 227 -13.14 30.40 22.50
C ASP A 227 -14.32 30.68 23.45
N VAL A 228 -14.23 30.22 24.71
CA VAL A 228 -15.24 30.52 25.73
C VAL A 228 -15.31 32.03 25.99
N TYR A 229 -14.17 32.70 26.12
CA TYR A 229 -14.11 34.15 26.33
C TYR A 229 -14.70 34.94 25.15
N LEU A 230 -14.45 34.49 23.91
CA LEU A 230 -15.02 35.09 22.71
C LEU A 230 -16.55 35.00 22.72
N VAL A 231 -17.12 33.83 23.04
CA VAL A 231 -18.58 33.65 23.14
C VAL A 231 -19.18 34.58 24.19
N GLN A 232 -18.58 34.63 25.38
CA GLN A 232 -19.05 35.53 26.46
C GLN A 232 -18.99 37.00 26.05
N THR A 233 -17.94 37.40 25.34
CA THR A 233 -17.79 38.78 24.86
C THR A 233 -18.80 39.11 23.77
N GLN A 234 -19.10 38.15 22.89
CA GLN A 234 -20.13 38.27 21.85
C GLN A 234 -21.52 38.49 22.48
N GLU A 235 -21.89 37.68 23.48
CA GLU A 235 -23.14 37.83 24.22
C GLU A 235 -23.23 39.19 24.92
N TYR A 236 -22.13 39.65 25.52
CA TYR A 236 -22.06 40.97 26.15
C TYR A 236 -22.29 42.10 25.13
N ILE A 237 -21.66 42.03 23.95
CA ILE A 237 -21.84 43.01 22.87
C ILE A 237 -23.31 43.03 22.41
N GLU A 238 -23.94 41.87 22.24
CA GLU A 238 -25.35 41.78 21.84
C GLU A 238 -26.30 42.39 22.88
N ASN A 239 -26.04 42.15 24.17
CA ASN A 239 -26.80 42.77 25.25
C ASN A 239 -26.67 44.30 25.24
N VAL A 240 -25.44 44.81 25.10
CA VAL A 240 -25.21 46.27 25.01
C VAL A 240 -25.88 46.88 23.77
N ARG A 241 -25.84 46.20 22.62
CA ARG A 241 -26.56 46.64 21.42
C ARG A 241 -28.07 46.73 21.65
N SER A 242 -28.67 45.71 22.25
CA SER A 242 -30.09 45.68 22.61
C SER A 242 -30.47 46.81 23.58
N GLN A 243 -29.61 47.10 24.56
CA GLN A 243 -29.80 48.23 25.46
C GLN A 243 -29.74 49.58 24.74
N ASN A 244 -28.76 49.77 23.85
CA ASN A 244 -28.65 50.98 23.04
C ASN A 244 -29.87 51.18 22.14
N ASP A 245 -30.36 50.12 21.50
CA ASP A 245 -31.57 50.18 20.67
C ASP A 245 -32.79 50.56 21.49
N ARG A 246 -32.93 50.01 22.70
CA ARG A 246 -34.01 50.37 23.63
C ARG A 246 -33.95 51.85 24.02
N VAL A 247 -32.77 52.35 24.38
CA VAL A 247 -32.56 53.76 24.72
C VAL A 247 -32.85 54.66 23.52
N ALA A 248 -32.41 54.29 22.32
CA ALA A 248 -32.70 55.03 21.10
C ALA A 248 -34.21 55.11 20.81
N GLN A 249 -34.96 54.02 21.04
CA GLN A 249 -36.42 54.03 20.94
C GLN A 249 -37.08 54.93 21.99
N GLU A 250 -36.59 54.96 23.23
CA GLU A 250 -37.10 55.85 24.28
C GLU A 250 -36.81 57.33 23.97
N LEU A 251 -35.62 57.63 23.44
CA LEU A 251 -35.27 58.98 22.96
C LEU A 251 -36.23 59.43 21.86
N ASN A 252 -36.42 58.63 20.80
CA ASN A 252 -37.35 58.95 19.71
C ASN A 252 -38.79 59.18 20.21
N LYS A 253 -39.26 58.38 21.17
CA LYS A 253 -40.58 58.59 21.80
C LYS A 253 -40.65 59.91 22.57
N THR A 254 -39.57 60.26 23.26
CA THR A 254 -39.49 61.48 24.07
C THR A 254 -39.42 62.70 23.15
N ASP A 255 -38.61 62.67 22.09
CA ASP A 255 -38.55 63.71 21.06
C ASP A 255 -39.92 63.92 20.40
N GLY A 256 -40.64 62.84 20.08
CA GLY A 256 -42.00 62.93 19.56
C GLY A 256 -42.98 63.64 20.51
N LYS A 257 -42.87 63.43 21.82
CA LYS A 257 -43.66 64.16 22.83
C LYS A 257 -43.26 65.63 22.93
N ILE A 258 -41.96 65.93 22.81
CA ILE A 258 -41.47 67.32 22.79
C ILE A 258 -42.06 68.07 21.59
N ASP A 259 -42.07 67.44 20.42
CA ASP A 259 -42.67 68.01 19.20
C ASP A 259 -44.18 68.24 19.35
N GLU A 260 -44.89 67.30 19.97
CA GLU A 260 -46.32 67.43 20.27
C GLU A 260 -46.59 68.62 21.21
N HIS A 261 -45.89 68.68 22.34
CA HIS A 261 -46.01 69.79 23.28
C HIS A 261 -45.60 71.14 22.67
N SER A 262 -44.60 71.15 21.79
CA SER A 262 -44.21 72.36 21.05
C SER A 262 -45.34 72.87 20.15
N LYS A 263 -46.04 71.97 19.44
CA LYS A 263 -47.23 72.31 18.65
C LYS A 263 -48.37 72.81 19.52
N ASP A 264 -48.63 72.17 20.66
CA ASP A 264 -49.65 72.62 21.61
C ASP A 264 -49.34 74.02 22.15
N ILE A 265 -48.09 74.30 22.51
CA ILE A 265 -47.64 75.63 22.95
C ILE A 265 -47.86 76.66 21.84
N GLN A 266 -47.53 76.35 20.59
CA GLN A 266 -47.78 77.26 19.46
C GLN A 266 -49.27 77.51 19.24
N TYR A 267 -50.08 76.46 19.30
CA TYR A 267 -51.53 76.56 19.19
C TYR A 267 -52.12 77.43 20.30
N LEU A 268 -51.79 77.13 21.56
CA LEU A 268 -52.23 77.90 22.72
C LEU A 268 -51.80 79.36 22.63
N ASN A 269 -50.55 79.64 22.25
CA ASN A 269 -50.08 81.01 22.04
C ASN A 269 -50.87 81.74 20.95
N THR A 270 -51.25 81.04 19.88
CA THR A 270 -52.09 81.61 18.81
C THR A 270 -53.48 81.95 19.34
N VAL A 271 -54.12 81.00 20.04
CA VAL A 271 -55.43 81.19 20.67
C VAL A 271 -55.39 82.38 21.62
N VAL A 272 -54.42 82.45 22.53
CA VAL A 272 -54.25 83.57 23.47
C VAL A 272 -54.09 84.91 22.75
N ARG A 273 -53.32 84.97 21.66
CA ARG A 273 -53.14 86.21 20.87
C ARG A 273 -54.40 86.65 20.15
N THR A 274 -55.25 85.72 19.73
CA THR A 274 -56.49 86.00 19.00
C THR A 274 -57.72 86.18 19.90
N GLN A 275 -57.56 86.03 21.22
CA GLN A 275 -58.67 86.25 22.15
C GLN A 275 -59.03 87.74 22.20
N GLU A 276 -60.30 88.05 21.95
CA GLU A 276 -60.85 89.41 21.99
C GLU A 276 -61.04 89.93 23.43
N LEU A 277 -61.13 89.01 24.41
CA LEU A 277 -61.29 89.32 25.82
C LEU A 277 -59.97 89.06 26.54
N SER A 278 -59.39 90.11 27.12
CA SER A 278 -58.20 89.97 27.96
C SER A 278 -58.54 89.36 29.32
N LEU A 279 -57.51 88.93 30.05
CA LEU A 279 -57.67 88.46 31.42
C LEU A 279 -58.31 89.55 32.31
N GLU A 280 -57.95 90.80 32.08
CA GLU A 280 -58.50 91.96 32.79
C GLU A 280 -59.99 92.15 32.45
N ASP A 281 -60.39 91.92 31.19
CA ASP A 281 -61.81 91.98 30.79
C ASP A 281 -62.62 90.85 31.41
N LYS A 282 -62.04 89.65 31.54
CA LYS A 282 -62.67 88.54 32.25
C LYS A 282 -62.86 88.85 33.73
N GLU A 283 -61.87 89.47 34.38
CA GLU A 283 -61.97 89.90 35.78
C GLU A 283 -63.01 91.01 35.96
N LYS A 284 -63.06 91.98 35.05
CA LYS A 284 -64.10 93.03 35.02
C LYS A 284 -65.49 92.44 34.86
N LEU A 285 -65.71 91.56 33.87
CA LEU A 285 -66.99 90.88 33.67
C LEU A 285 -67.38 90.02 34.89
N ALA A 286 -66.42 89.37 35.55
CA ALA A 286 -66.68 88.61 36.78
C ALA A 286 -67.11 89.53 37.94
N HIS A 287 -66.48 90.70 38.05
CA HIS A 287 -66.84 91.71 39.04
C HIS A 287 -68.23 92.30 38.77
N GLU A 288 -68.51 92.71 37.53
CA GLU A 288 -69.83 93.19 37.10
C GLU A 288 -70.91 92.15 37.33
N ARG A 289 -70.66 90.87 37.00
CA ARG A 289 -71.58 89.78 37.30
C ARG A 289 -71.86 89.65 38.80
N SER A 290 -70.84 89.82 39.63
CA SER A 290 -70.99 89.78 41.09
C SER A 290 -71.81 90.96 41.62
N GLU A 291 -71.62 92.16 41.08
CA GLU A 291 -72.39 93.36 41.42
C GLU A 291 -73.87 93.21 41.04
N ILE A 292 -74.15 92.75 39.81
CA ILE A 292 -75.52 92.49 39.33
C ILE A 292 -76.19 91.41 40.18
N MET A 293 -75.48 90.32 40.51
CA MET A 293 -76.00 89.29 41.41
C MET A 293 -76.35 89.87 42.79
N ARG A 294 -75.53 90.79 43.32
CA ARG A 294 -75.81 91.46 44.59
C ARG A 294 -77.06 92.33 44.51
N GLU A 295 -77.25 93.04 43.40
CA GLU A 295 -78.42 93.88 43.17
C GLU A 295 -79.70 93.07 43.00
N ILE A 296 -79.65 91.96 42.25
CA ILE A 296 -80.77 91.01 42.15
C ILE A 296 -81.17 90.51 43.54
N ASN A 297 -80.22 90.06 44.35
CA ASN A 297 -80.50 89.59 45.71
C ASN A 297 -81.13 90.68 46.59
N LEU A 298 -80.72 91.95 46.43
CA LEU A 298 -81.32 93.07 47.15
C LEU A 298 -82.76 93.33 46.72
N LEU A 299 -83.01 93.32 45.41
CA LEU A 299 -84.36 93.49 44.85
C LEU A 299 -85.28 92.32 45.25
N GLU A 300 -84.79 91.09 45.24
CA GLU A 300 -85.51 89.92 45.75
C GLU A 300 -85.86 90.06 47.23
N ALA A 301 -84.91 90.55 48.05
CA ALA A 301 -85.18 90.84 49.46
C ALA A 301 -86.25 91.94 49.62
N GLN A 302 -86.20 93.01 48.82
CA GLN A 302 -87.21 94.07 48.82
C GLN A 302 -88.58 93.55 48.40
N ILE A 303 -88.67 92.74 47.35
CA ILE A 303 -89.91 92.08 46.91
C ILE A 303 -90.49 91.24 48.05
N ASN A 304 -89.66 90.46 48.74
CA ASN A 304 -90.10 89.67 49.89
C ASN A 304 -90.63 90.56 51.02
N THR A 305 -89.95 91.67 51.34
CA THR A 305 -90.47 92.62 52.34
C THR A 305 -91.79 93.27 51.92
N PHE A 306 -91.96 93.60 50.63
CA PHE A 306 -93.23 94.12 50.13
C PHE A 306 -94.34 93.07 50.18
N ASN A 307 -94.02 91.81 49.87
CA ASN A 307 -94.96 90.69 50.00
C ASN A 307 -95.37 90.47 51.46
N ASP A 308 -94.43 90.57 52.41
CA ASP A 308 -94.73 90.49 53.84
C ASP A 308 -95.64 91.64 54.31
N ILE A 309 -95.39 92.87 53.83
CA ILE A 309 -96.25 94.03 54.11
C ILE A 309 -97.64 93.84 53.50
N LEU A 310 -97.74 93.42 52.23
CA LEU A 310 -99.00 93.11 51.55
C LEU A 310 -99.77 92.01 52.29
N TYR A 311 -99.07 90.98 52.76
CA TYR A 311 -99.69 89.91 53.55
C TYR A 311 -100.20 90.44 54.90
N MET A 312 -99.43 91.28 55.59
CA MET A 312 -99.85 91.95 56.83
C MET A 312 -101.06 92.85 56.61
N GLU A 313 -101.08 93.63 55.54
CA GLU A 313 -102.17 94.54 55.18
C GLU A 313 -103.43 93.77 54.75
N GLN A 314 -103.30 92.67 54.01
CA GLN A 314 -104.39 91.73 53.76
C GLN A 314 -104.94 91.11 55.05
N MET A 315 -104.07 90.77 56.00
CA MET A 315 -104.46 90.31 57.35
C MET A 315 -105.23 91.40 58.10
N GLU A 316 -104.82 92.67 58.04
CA GLU A 316 -105.55 93.79 58.62
C GLU A 316 -106.90 94.04 57.94
N LEU A 317 -106.96 94.07 56.60
CA LEU A 317 -108.20 94.21 55.85
C LEU A 317 -109.18 93.05 56.15
N SER A 318 -108.67 91.82 56.30
CA SER A 318 -109.45 90.68 56.75
C SER A 318 -110.00 90.87 58.17
N LYS A 319 -109.19 91.40 59.11
CA LYS A 319 -109.64 91.78 60.47
C LYS A 319 -110.70 92.89 60.44
N GLN A 320 -110.55 93.90 59.58
CA GLN A 320 -111.53 94.98 59.41
C GLN A 320 -112.82 94.49 58.76
N ARG A 321 -112.75 93.61 57.76
CA ARG A 321 -113.89 92.93 57.14
C ARG A 321 -114.64 92.04 58.14
N ASN A 322 -113.93 91.32 59.02
CA ASN A 322 -114.54 90.56 60.11
C ASN A 322 -115.24 91.46 61.14
N LYS A 323 -114.69 92.65 61.43
CA LYS A 323 -115.36 93.65 62.28
C LYS A 323 -116.63 94.24 61.62
N LEU A 324 -116.64 94.40 60.29
CA LEU A 324 -117.81 94.81 59.52
C LEU A 324 -118.89 93.72 59.43
N SER A 325 -118.49 92.45 59.33
CA SER A 325 -119.44 91.30 59.29
C SER A 325 -120.16 91.02 60.61
N LYS A 326 -119.62 91.52 61.74
CA LYS A 326 -120.26 91.41 63.08
C LYS A 326 -121.21 92.58 63.40
N LYS A 327 -121.43 93.50 62.46
CA LYS A 327 -122.35 94.65 62.59
C LYS A 327 -123.58 94.58 61.67
N LEU A 328 -123.75 93.48 60.94
CA LEU A 328 -125.04 93.00 60.44
C LEU A 328 -125.42 91.74 61.22
#